data_AF-A0AA86N4N6-F1
#
_entry.id   AF-A0AA86N4N6-F1
#
_cell.length_a   1.000
_cell.length_b   1.000
_cell.length_c   1.000
_cell.angle_alpha   90.00
_cell.angle_beta   90.00
_cell.angle_gamma   90.00
#
_symmetry.space_group_name_H-M   'P 1'
#
loop_
_entity.id
_entity.type
_entity.pdbx_description
1 polymer ?
#
loop_
_entity_poly.entity_id
_entity_poly.type
_entity_poly.pdbx_seq_one_letter_code
_entity_poly.pdbx_strand_id
1 'polypeptide(L)'
;MKHQNNKQQQKQNNKPNYFPGSKIAQEEHNTNKNPWSRDDVSKLKEIVETLREQGKINWTYVGKQLERNATSCYNKYILLTDHSFTELEDAKLAQWWKKNAKNPDISLDEVVALFQGHQRRAILLQLQTVTKGCDLGEYKMDEKEWRNFEF
;
A
#
# COMPACT_ATOMS: atom_id res chain seq x y z
N MET A 1 -68.94 -22.37 -3.84
CA MET A 1 -68.47 -21.24 -4.67
C MET A 1 -67.00 -21.48 -5.01
N LYS A 2 -66.71 -21.92 -6.24
CA LYS A 2 -65.35 -22.20 -6.74
C LYS A 2 -64.99 -21.11 -7.74
N HIS A 3 -64.04 -20.24 -7.41
CA HIS A 3 -63.50 -19.26 -8.35
C HIS A 3 -62.18 -19.79 -8.91
N GLN A 4 -62.19 -20.18 -10.18
CA GLN A 4 -61.00 -20.29 -11.01
C GLN A 4 -60.73 -18.91 -11.61
N ASN A 5 -59.50 -18.40 -11.50
CA ASN A 5 -59.07 -17.26 -12.29
C ASN A 5 -57.67 -17.48 -12.88
N ASN A 6 -57.67 -17.46 -14.21
CA ASN A 6 -56.55 -17.52 -15.14
C ASN A 6 -55.49 -16.44 -14.84
N LYS A 7 -54.22 -16.84 -14.80
CA LYS A 7 -53.07 -15.92 -14.95
C LYS A 7 -52.40 -16.20 -16.29
N GLN A 8 -52.72 -15.37 -17.28
CA GLN A 8 -51.97 -15.26 -18.53
C GLN A 8 -50.64 -14.52 -18.27
N GLN A 9 -49.58 -15.11 -18.80
CA GLN A 9 -48.19 -14.66 -18.74
C GLN A 9 -47.98 -13.40 -19.58
N GLN A 10 -47.38 -12.36 -18.99
CA GLN A 10 -46.84 -11.21 -19.73
C GLN A 10 -45.40 -11.53 -20.17
N LYS A 11 -45.19 -11.62 -21.48
CA LYS A 11 -43.87 -11.54 -22.12
C LYS A 11 -43.47 -10.06 -22.18
N GLN A 12 -42.41 -9.66 -21.49
CA GLN A 12 -41.76 -8.37 -21.72
C GLN A 12 -40.43 -8.60 -22.44
N ASN A 13 -40.35 -8.01 -23.63
CA ASN A 13 -39.26 -8.12 -24.58
C ASN A 13 -38.09 -7.23 -24.15
N ASN A 14 -36.90 -7.83 -24.03
CA ASN A 14 -35.61 -7.16 -23.92
C ASN A 14 -35.35 -6.31 -25.17
N LYS A 15 -35.25 -4.99 -25.01
CA LYS A 15 -34.58 -4.11 -25.98
C LYS A 15 -33.14 -3.88 -25.52
N PRO A 16 -32.11 -4.14 -26.35
CA PRO A 16 -30.75 -3.70 -26.05
C PRO A 16 -30.69 -2.17 -26.18
N ASN A 17 -30.32 -1.51 -25.10
CA ASN A 17 -30.15 -0.06 -25.05
C ASN A 17 -28.80 0.29 -25.72
N TYR A 18 -28.86 0.59 -27.01
CA TYR A 18 -27.71 1.06 -27.80
C TYR A 18 -27.49 2.54 -27.45
N PHE A 19 -26.46 2.84 -26.65
CA PHE A 19 -26.01 4.21 -26.40
C PHE A 19 -25.06 4.62 -27.53
N PRO A 20 -25.46 5.55 -28.43
CA PRO A 20 -24.55 6.10 -29.41
C PRO A 20 -23.88 7.34 -28.82
N GLY A 21 -22.54 7.34 -28.77
CA GLY A 21 -21.76 8.56 -28.67
C GLY A 21 -21.36 8.99 -27.26
N SER A 22 -20.56 8.18 -26.59
CA SER A 22 -19.56 8.74 -25.67
C SER A 22 -18.25 8.85 -26.43
N LYS A 23 -17.99 10.02 -27.02
CA LYS A 23 -16.61 10.46 -27.29
C LYS A 23 -15.96 10.64 -25.91
N ILE A 24 -15.53 9.54 -25.31
CA ILE A 24 -14.58 9.58 -24.21
C ILE A 24 -13.34 10.18 -24.86
N ALA A 25 -13.11 11.46 -24.58
CA ALA A 25 -11.83 12.07 -24.80
C ALA A 25 -10.81 11.09 -24.20
N GLN A 26 -10.06 10.44 -25.07
CA GLN A 26 -8.79 9.85 -24.69
C GLN A 26 -7.93 11.07 -24.35
N GLU A 27 -8.11 11.61 -23.14
CA GLU A 27 -7.06 12.35 -22.48
C GLU A 27 -5.90 11.38 -22.49
N GLU A 28 -4.97 11.65 -23.40
CA GLU A 28 -3.69 10.99 -23.48
C GLU A 28 -3.11 11.09 -22.07
N HIS A 29 -3.30 10.03 -21.28
CA HIS A 29 -2.46 9.75 -20.14
C HIS A 29 -1.09 9.53 -20.75
N ASN A 30 -0.41 10.65 -20.97
CA ASN A 30 1.01 10.76 -21.20
C ASN A 30 1.61 10.16 -19.93
N THR A 31 1.69 8.83 -19.90
CA THR A 31 2.52 8.10 -18.97
C THR A 31 3.93 8.47 -19.39
N ASN A 32 4.36 9.65 -18.96
CA ASN A 32 5.72 10.13 -19.11
C ASN A 32 6.58 9.07 -18.45
N LYS A 33 7.06 8.11 -19.25
CA LYS A 33 8.06 7.11 -18.88
C LYS A 33 9.43 7.79 -18.83
N ASN A 34 9.49 9.01 -18.30
CA ASN A 34 10.74 9.73 -18.13
C ASN A 34 11.51 9.02 -17.02
N PRO A 35 12.71 8.49 -17.33
CA PRO A 35 13.57 7.88 -16.32
C PRO A 35 13.79 8.85 -15.15
N TRP A 36 13.93 8.32 -13.94
CA TRP A 36 14.24 9.14 -12.77
C TRP A 36 15.67 9.67 -12.87
N SER A 37 15.81 10.99 -13.02
CA SER A 37 17.13 11.64 -12.96
C SER A 37 17.67 11.62 -11.52
N ARG A 38 18.97 11.86 -11.35
CA ARG A 38 19.56 12.00 -10.01
C ARG A 38 18.97 13.20 -9.27
N ASP A 39 18.73 14.30 -9.98
CA ASP A 39 18.16 15.51 -9.40
C ASP A 39 16.70 15.31 -8.96
N ASP A 40 15.90 14.59 -9.75
CA ASP A 40 14.52 14.24 -9.39
C ASP A 40 14.47 13.38 -8.12
N VAL A 41 15.41 12.44 -8.00
CA VAL A 41 15.54 11.58 -6.81
C VAL A 41 15.94 12.40 -5.59
N SER A 42 16.89 13.32 -5.73
CA SER A 42 17.29 14.21 -4.63
C SER A 42 16.14 15.09 -4.17
N LYS A 43 15.43 15.74 -5.11
CA LYS A 43 14.24 16.56 -4.80
C LYS A 43 13.11 15.75 -4.18
N LEU A 44 12.87 14.53 -4.68
CA LEU A 44 11.88 13.62 -4.09
C LEU A 44 12.18 13.37 -2.61
N LYS A 45 13.44 13.08 -2.25
CA LYS A 45 13.84 12.88 -0.86
C LYS A 45 13.63 14.13 -0.03
N GLU A 46 14.10 15.28 -0.50
CA GLU A 46 13.99 16.56 0.22
C GLU A 46 12.54 16.95 0.52
N ILE A 47 11.67 16.89 -0.50
CA ILE A 47 10.25 17.20 -0.34
C ILE A 47 9.59 16.22 0.65
N VAL A 48 9.90 14.92 0.54
CA VAL A 48 9.29 13.91 1.40
C VAL A 48 9.75 14.05 2.86
N GLU A 49 11.03 14.32 3.13
CA GLU A 49 11.50 14.55 4.50
C GLU A 49 10.86 15.83 5.10
N THR A 50 10.74 16.91 4.30
CA THR A 50 10.05 18.14 4.73
C THR A 50 8.58 17.89 5.09
N LEU A 51 7.85 17.12 4.28
CA LEU A 51 6.45 16.78 4.56
C LEU A 51 6.30 15.77 5.69
N ARG A 52 7.31 14.92 5.92
CA ARG A 52 7.33 13.97 7.02
C ARG A 52 7.41 14.70 8.36
N GLU A 53 8.21 15.77 8.46
CA GLU A 53 8.26 16.63 9.66
C GLU A 53 6.90 17.28 9.96
N GLN A 54 6.06 17.48 8.94
CA GLN A 54 4.69 18.00 9.05
C GLN A 54 3.64 16.91 9.36
N GLY A 55 4.07 15.65 9.52
CA GLY A 55 3.24 14.53 9.98
C GLY A 55 2.46 13.77 8.92
N LYS A 56 2.33 14.29 7.69
CA LYS A 56 1.66 13.55 6.59
C LYS A 56 2.19 13.94 5.22
N ILE A 57 2.52 12.92 4.41
CA ILE A 57 3.01 13.09 3.04
C ILE A 57 1.82 13.12 2.07
N ASN A 58 1.63 14.24 1.37
CA ASN A 58 0.67 14.35 0.28
C ASN A 58 1.33 14.06 -1.07
N TRP A 59 1.17 12.83 -1.58
CA TRP A 59 1.80 12.40 -2.84
C TRP A 59 1.31 13.17 -4.07
N THR A 60 0.07 13.69 -4.07
CA THR A 60 -0.42 14.56 -5.15
C THR A 60 0.36 15.87 -5.18
N TYR A 61 0.67 16.45 -4.02
CA TYR A 61 1.53 17.62 -3.93
C TYR A 61 2.95 17.31 -4.39
N VAL A 62 3.55 16.20 -3.93
CA VAL A 62 4.88 15.74 -4.37
C VAL A 62 4.94 15.59 -5.89
N GLY A 63 3.93 14.96 -6.48
CA GLY A 63 3.82 14.79 -7.92
C GLY A 63 3.78 16.12 -8.68
N LYS A 64 3.02 17.11 -8.18
CA LYS A 64 3.00 18.46 -8.76
C LYS A 64 4.37 19.15 -8.69
N GLN A 65 5.08 19.03 -7.58
CA GLN A 65 6.41 19.64 -7.41
C GLN A 65 7.48 19.04 -8.33
N LEU A 66 7.34 17.75 -8.68
CA LEU A 66 8.27 17.02 -9.54
C LEU A 66 7.80 16.89 -10.99
N GLU A 67 6.65 17.50 -11.34
CA GLU A 67 5.99 17.32 -12.64
C GLU A 67 5.82 15.83 -13.02
N ARG A 68 5.53 15.00 -12.02
CA ARG A 68 5.40 13.55 -12.13
C ARG A 68 4.08 13.06 -11.54
N ASN A 69 3.68 11.87 -11.95
CA ASN A 69 2.52 11.21 -11.38
C ASN A 69 2.77 10.85 -9.90
N ALA A 70 1.78 11.14 -9.04
CA ALA A 70 1.84 10.91 -7.59
C ALA A 70 2.19 9.45 -7.22
N THR A 71 1.56 8.49 -7.91
CA THR A 71 1.81 7.06 -7.72
C THR A 71 3.25 6.68 -8.12
N SER A 72 3.78 7.31 -9.18
CA SER A 72 5.19 7.11 -9.57
C SER A 72 6.16 7.64 -8.50
N CYS A 73 5.87 8.81 -7.92
CA CYS A 73 6.65 9.37 -6.81
C CYS A 73 6.62 8.47 -5.58
N TYR A 74 5.44 7.99 -5.19
CA TYR A 74 5.29 7.04 -4.08
C TYR A 74 6.09 5.75 -4.33
N ASN A 75 5.88 5.09 -5.47
CA ASN A 75 6.57 3.85 -5.81
C ASN A 75 8.08 4.04 -5.86
N LYS A 76 8.56 5.14 -6.44
CA LYS A 76 9.99 5.44 -6.46
C LYS A 76 10.53 5.67 -5.06
N TYR A 77 9.80 6.40 -4.22
CA TYR A 77 10.19 6.62 -2.84
C TYR A 77 10.28 5.30 -2.08
N ILE A 78 9.25 4.45 -2.16
CA ILE A 78 9.26 3.11 -1.58
C ILE A 78 10.51 2.35 -2.03
N LEU A 79 10.81 2.27 -3.33
CA LEU A 79 12.01 1.60 -3.83
C LEU A 79 13.33 2.19 -3.33
N LEU A 80 13.38 3.49 -3.05
CA LEU A 80 14.58 4.16 -2.51
C LEU A 80 14.74 3.94 -1.00
N THR A 81 13.63 3.73 -0.30
CA THR A 81 13.58 3.53 1.15
C THR A 81 13.40 2.08 1.56
N ASP A 82 13.11 1.18 0.61
CA ASP A 82 13.23 -0.26 0.76
C ASP A 82 14.72 -0.56 0.83
N HIS A 83 15.28 -0.32 2.00
CA HIS A 83 16.57 -0.87 2.35
C HIS A 83 16.33 -2.37 2.52
N SER A 84 16.90 -3.16 1.61
CA SER A 84 16.90 -4.61 1.75
C SER A 84 17.49 -4.95 3.11
N PHE A 85 16.73 -5.66 3.94
CA PHE A 85 17.22 -6.16 5.21
C PHE A 85 18.45 -7.03 4.97
N THR A 86 19.50 -6.78 5.74
CA THR A 86 20.68 -7.61 5.76
C THR A 86 20.40 -8.90 6.53
N GLU A 87 21.17 -9.96 6.28
CA GLU A 87 21.05 -11.22 7.04
C GLU A 87 21.20 -11.01 8.56
N LEU A 88 22.03 -10.04 8.97
CA LEU A 88 22.19 -9.67 10.37
C LEU A 88 20.94 -9.02 10.95
N GLU A 89 20.26 -8.18 10.18
CA GLU A 89 19.01 -7.55 10.59
C GLU A 89 17.87 -8.57 10.67
N ASP A 90 17.81 -9.50 9.72
CA ASP A 90 16.86 -10.63 9.76
C ASP A 90 17.08 -11.51 10.99
N ALA A 91 18.35 -11.83 11.30
CA ALA A 91 18.69 -12.57 12.51
C ALA A 91 18.25 -11.82 13.78
N LYS A 92 18.41 -10.49 13.82
CA LYS A 92 17.93 -9.65 14.92
C LYS A 92 16.41 -9.65 15.03
N LEU A 93 15.68 -9.54 13.92
CA LEU A 93 14.21 -9.61 13.90
C LEU A 93 13.73 -10.96 14.42
N ALA A 94 14.30 -12.05 13.92
CA ALA A 94 13.96 -13.40 14.37
C ALA A 94 14.28 -13.61 15.86
N GLN A 95 15.40 -13.08 16.36
CA GLN A 95 15.75 -13.15 17.77
C GLN A 95 14.80 -12.33 18.64
N TRP A 96 14.42 -11.14 18.20
CA TRP A 96 13.44 -10.31 18.90
C TRP A 96 12.07 -11.02 18.96
N TRP A 97 11.63 -11.62 17.86
CA TRP A 97 10.39 -12.41 17.83
C TRP A 97 10.45 -13.58 18.82
N LYS A 98 11.55 -14.34 18.83
CA LYS A 98 11.71 -15.48 19.76
C LYS A 98 11.57 -15.10 21.24
N LYS A 99 11.98 -13.89 21.60
CA LYS A 99 11.89 -13.38 22.97
C LYS A 99 10.48 -12.92 23.33
N ASN A 100 9.75 -12.36 22.37
CA ASN A 100 8.53 -11.61 22.66
C ASN A 100 7.24 -12.23 22.09
N ALA A 101 7.31 -13.25 21.23
CA ALA A 101 6.13 -13.84 20.57
C ALA A 101 5.06 -14.37 21.54
N LYS A 102 5.43 -14.68 22.78
CA LYS A 102 4.51 -15.14 23.84
C LYS A 102 3.95 -14.02 24.71
N ASN A 103 4.41 -12.78 24.52
CA ASN A 103 3.94 -11.62 25.25
C ASN A 103 2.69 -11.03 24.56
N PRO A 104 1.49 -11.11 25.16
CA PRO A 104 0.28 -10.54 24.57
C PRO A 104 0.30 -9.01 24.49
N ASP A 105 1.14 -8.35 25.29
CA ASP A 105 1.23 -6.89 25.38
C ASP A 105 2.45 -6.33 24.62
N ILE A 106 2.99 -7.10 23.68
CA ILE A 106 4.16 -6.70 22.89
C ILE A 106 3.87 -5.44 22.07
N SER A 107 4.65 -4.38 22.30
CA SER A 107 4.59 -3.18 21.46
C SER A 107 5.51 -3.31 20.26
N LEU A 108 4.96 -3.18 19.05
CA LEU A 108 5.76 -3.18 17.82
C LEU A 108 6.62 -1.92 17.67
N ASP A 109 6.34 -0.86 18.42
CA ASP A 109 7.19 0.33 18.39
C ASP A 109 8.59 0.02 18.95
N GLU A 110 8.73 -0.99 19.81
CA GLU A 110 10.02 -1.46 20.31
C GLU A 110 10.86 -2.07 19.19
N VAL A 111 10.30 -2.94 18.35
CA VAL A 111 11.05 -3.50 17.22
C VAL A 111 11.35 -2.43 16.20
N VAL A 112 10.44 -1.50 15.95
CA VAL A 112 10.67 -0.39 15.01
C VAL A 112 11.87 0.46 15.46
N ALA A 113 11.99 0.74 16.76
CA ALA A 113 13.10 1.51 17.32
C ALA A 113 14.47 0.82 17.14
N LEU A 114 14.51 -0.51 16.98
CA LEU A 114 15.76 -1.27 16.78
C LEU A 114 16.32 -1.16 15.36
N PHE A 115 15.50 -0.82 14.36
CA PHE A 115 15.87 -0.79 12.95
C PHE A 115 15.79 0.63 12.39
N GLN A 116 16.61 1.52 12.95
CA GLN A 116 16.71 2.90 12.49
C GLN A 116 17.07 2.96 10.99
N GLY A 117 16.35 3.80 10.25
CA GLY A 117 16.51 3.94 8.80
C GLY A 117 15.56 3.08 7.97
N HIS A 118 14.95 2.04 8.56
CA HIS A 118 13.88 1.29 7.91
C HIS A 118 12.52 1.92 8.20
N GLN A 119 11.62 1.86 7.23
CA GLN A 119 10.24 2.25 7.47
C GLN A 119 9.54 1.21 8.34
N ARG A 120 8.66 1.64 9.25
CA ARG A 120 7.83 0.73 10.07
C ARG A 120 7.19 -0.37 9.25
N ARG A 121 6.59 -0.03 8.11
CA ARG A 121 5.98 -1.00 7.19
C ARG A 121 6.96 -2.06 6.70
N ALA A 122 8.17 -1.66 6.30
CA ALA A 122 9.21 -2.58 5.84
C ALA A 122 9.62 -3.54 6.97
N ILE A 123 9.78 -3.02 8.19
CA ILE A 123 10.09 -3.82 9.39
C ILE A 123 9.01 -4.86 9.67
N LEU A 124 7.73 -4.49 9.60
CA LEU A 124 6.64 -5.44 9.88
C LEU A 124 6.47 -6.49 8.77
N LEU A 125 6.64 -6.10 7.50
CA LEU A 125 6.65 -7.05 6.39
C LEU A 125 7.82 -8.03 6.48
N GLN A 126 9.00 -7.53 6.85
CA GLN A 126 10.16 -8.39 7.05
C GLN A 126 9.96 -9.29 8.27
N LEU A 127 9.41 -8.78 9.37
CA LEU A 127 9.08 -9.57 10.55
C LEU A 127 8.12 -10.72 10.19
N GLN A 128 7.09 -10.46 9.40
CA GLN A 128 6.21 -11.53 8.91
C GLN A 128 6.99 -12.56 8.08
N THR A 129 7.90 -12.08 7.21
CA THR A 129 8.71 -12.95 6.34
C THR A 129 9.65 -13.85 7.15
N VAL A 130 10.42 -13.31 8.09
CA VAL A 130 11.41 -14.07 8.88
C VAL A 130 10.78 -14.98 9.93
N THR A 131 9.54 -14.71 10.33
CA THR A 131 8.80 -15.54 11.31
C THR A 131 7.92 -16.59 10.64
N LYS A 132 7.78 -16.55 9.31
CA LYS A 132 7.03 -17.54 8.56
C LYS A 132 7.60 -18.94 8.79
N GLY A 133 6.78 -19.84 9.32
CA GLY A 133 7.17 -21.21 9.62
C GLY A 133 8.04 -21.37 10.87
N CYS A 134 8.18 -20.35 11.72
CA CYS A 134 8.80 -20.49 13.03
C CYS A 134 7.90 -21.29 13.99
N ASP A 135 8.50 -22.13 14.85
CA ASP A 135 7.79 -22.97 15.84
C ASP A 135 6.96 -22.16 16.85
N LEU A 136 7.31 -20.90 17.05
CA LEU A 136 6.62 -19.97 17.96
C LEU A 136 5.40 -19.30 17.34
N GLY A 137 5.08 -19.62 16.08
CA GLY A 137 4.05 -18.97 15.31
C GLY A 137 4.60 -17.86 14.40
N GLU A 138 3.86 -17.63 13.32
CA GLU A 138 4.11 -16.53 12.37
C GLU A 138 3.50 -15.24 12.92
N TYR A 139 4.26 -14.14 12.82
CA TYR A 139 3.71 -12.82 13.04
C TYR A 139 2.71 -12.48 11.92
N LYS A 140 1.48 -12.15 12.30
CA LYS A 140 0.43 -11.72 11.35
C LYS A 140 0.05 -10.29 11.67
N MET A 141 0.28 -9.38 10.72
CA MET A 141 -0.26 -8.03 10.82
C MET A 141 -1.78 -8.08 10.91
N ASP A 142 -2.34 -7.34 11.86
CA ASP A 142 -3.77 -7.21 12.00
C ASP A 142 -4.36 -6.17 11.01
N GLU A 143 -5.69 -6.17 10.85
CA GLU A 143 -6.36 -5.28 9.90
C GLU A 143 -6.22 -3.79 10.27
N LYS A 144 -6.05 -3.46 11.56
CA LYS A 144 -5.86 -2.07 12.00
C LYS A 144 -4.48 -1.57 11.61
N GLU A 145 -3.46 -2.42 11.75
CA GLU A 145 -2.11 -2.16 11.28
C GLU A 145 -2.10 -1.98 9.77
N TRP A 146 -2.77 -2.85 9.01
CA TRP A 146 -2.94 -2.69 7.57
C TRP A 146 -3.55 -1.36 7.17
N ARG A 147 -4.60 -0.91 7.87
CA ARG A 147 -5.24 0.39 7.59
C ARG A 147 -4.35 1.58 7.94
N ASN A 148 -3.44 1.46 8.90
CA ASN A 148 -2.43 2.48 9.14
C ASN A 148 -1.41 2.58 7.99
N PHE A 149 -1.43 1.64 7.03
CA PHE A 149 -0.61 1.65 5.82
C PHE A 149 -1.37 2.03 4.54
N GLU A 150 -2.71 2.05 4.55
CA GLU A 150 -3.52 2.46 3.40
C GLU A 150 -3.67 3.99 3.37
N PHE A 151 -2.94 4.62 2.44
CA PHE A 151 -3.14 6.02 2.02
C PHE A 151 -3.31 6.08 0.51
#